data_AF-A0A1Q3N896-F1
#
_entry.id   AF-A0A1Q3N896-F1
#
_cell.length_a   1.000
_cell.length_b   1.000
_cell.length_c   1.000
_cell.angle_alpha   90.00
_cell.angle_beta   90.00
_cell.angle_gamma   90.00
#
_symmetry.space_group_name_H-M   'P 1'
#
loop_
_entity.id
_entity.type
_entity.pdbx_description
1 polymer ?
#
loop_
_entity_poly.entity_id
_entity_poly.type
_entity_poly.pdbx_seq_one_letter_code
_entity_poly.pdbx_strand_id
1 'polypeptide(L)'
;MMDFNQFKQQFPQLDLLQADPAIFLTPQIPMNKILGAMSYLPPKTKPEEVLLLVDETVFGQGKNGLCLTTQGIYFKEAFANPNTYPMKAITSVGYVMGMLSKQLVINGTVKVTLAQPEKAGLRLLADFLNQYCALHKTQTDSLSSASTRQKHQQSQPTTIPNLQPIIKLYAYLLLGWRGEWNEQIRALMRQLFDRDFIHSQDQSFLTQFMQQDHQFDFFEILDEVTSIQNSLPPQLCHSLLEEVLVLMEKRNFEVETARSHFFQISTAFNVNQATTSSILAQFPIFMMGHSGAEQERTSTFSYSMPTTTLTQAQQAACELLEISPEQLDRQTLTQAYRRKMADFHPDQYQQLPPAVRQLIEQQAQQLNQARSCLEEFLESA
;
A
#
# COMPACT_ATOMS: atom_id res chain seq x y z
N MET A 1 -19.55 -19.84 19.59
CA MET A 1 -18.68 -19.48 18.47
C MET A 1 -19.37 -18.33 17.75
N MET A 2 -18.70 -17.20 17.57
CA MET A 2 -19.31 -16.07 16.88
C MET A 2 -19.49 -16.43 15.41
N ASP A 3 -20.72 -16.43 14.92
CA ASP A 3 -20.99 -16.68 13.51
C ASP A 3 -20.61 -15.47 12.64
N PHE A 4 -20.51 -15.66 11.32
CA PHE A 4 -20.10 -14.59 10.39
C PHE A 4 -21.05 -13.38 10.41
N ASN A 5 -22.35 -13.61 10.64
CA ASN A 5 -23.33 -12.52 10.71
C ASN A 5 -23.13 -11.67 11.95
N GLN A 6 -22.87 -12.29 13.09
CA GLN A 6 -22.51 -11.62 14.33
C GLN A 6 -21.19 -10.84 14.19
N PHE A 7 -20.17 -11.43 13.55
CA PHE A 7 -18.90 -10.76 13.28
C PHE A 7 -19.08 -9.49 12.45
N LYS A 8 -19.83 -9.56 11.33
CA LYS A 8 -20.07 -8.38 10.47
C LYS A 8 -20.61 -7.20 11.27
N GLN A 9 -21.58 -7.44 12.15
CA GLN A 9 -22.23 -6.39 12.95
C GLN A 9 -21.27 -5.71 13.95
N GLN A 10 -20.12 -6.31 14.25
CA GLN A 10 -19.09 -5.71 15.09
C GLN A 10 -18.06 -4.89 14.31
N PHE A 11 -18.04 -5.00 12.98
CA PHE A 11 -17.13 -4.23 12.15
C PHE A 11 -17.63 -2.78 12.03
N PRO A 12 -16.94 -1.77 12.61
CA PRO A 12 -17.48 -0.42 12.75
C PRO A 12 -17.80 0.29 11.42
N GLN A 13 -17.17 -0.14 10.33
CA GLN A 13 -17.27 0.47 9.01
C GLN A 13 -18.01 -0.45 8.02
N LEU A 14 -18.89 -1.32 8.51
CA LEU A 14 -19.63 -2.29 7.68
C LEU A 14 -20.43 -1.60 6.57
N ASP A 15 -21.17 -0.54 6.91
CA ASP A 15 -22.00 0.18 5.92
C ASP A 15 -21.14 0.81 4.81
N LEU A 16 -19.94 1.31 5.15
CA LEU A 16 -19.00 1.87 4.18
C LEU A 16 -18.38 0.78 3.29
N LEU A 17 -18.10 -0.39 3.85
CA LEU A 17 -17.62 -1.55 3.09
C LEU A 17 -18.69 -2.06 2.12
N GLN A 18 -19.96 -2.08 2.56
CA GLN A 18 -21.09 -2.51 1.73
C GLN A 18 -21.54 -1.48 0.69
N ALA A 19 -21.10 -0.22 0.83
CA ALA A 19 -21.35 0.81 -0.17
C ALA A 19 -20.50 0.64 -1.44
N ASP A 20 -19.39 -0.13 -1.37
CA ASP A 20 -18.57 -0.42 -2.54
C ASP A 20 -19.33 -1.37 -3.50
N PRO A 21 -19.56 -0.98 -4.76
CA PRO A 21 -20.38 -1.74 -5.70
C PRO A 21 -19.74 -3.07 -6.15
N ALA A 22 -18.45 -3.27 -5.90
CA ALA A 22 -17.73 -4.49 -6.24
C ALA A 22 -17.69 -5.50 -5.08
N ILE A 23 -18.04 -5.09 -3.85
CA ILE A 23 -17.91 -5.91 -2.63
C ILE A 23 -19.28 -6.35 -2.13
N PHE A 24 -19.47 -7.66 -1.99
CA PHE A 24 -20.73 -8.29 -1.59
C PHE A 24 -20.52 -9.17 -0.37
N LEU A 25 -21.42 -9.08 0.61
CA LEU A 25 -21.40 -9.84 1.85
C LEU A 25 -22.71 -10.64 1.99
N THR A 26 -22.63 -11.89 2.46
CA THR A 26 -23.84 -12.68 2.78
C THR A 26 -24.70 -11.92 3.80
N PRO A 27 -26.05 -11.96 3.76
CA PRO A 27 -26.89 -12.67 2.81
C PRO A 27 -27.17 -11.91 1.50
N GLN A 28 -26.57 -10.73 1.29
CA GLN A 28 -26.89 -9.81 0.20
C GLN A 28 -26.02 -10.03 -1.05
N ILE A 29 -25.49 -11.24 -1.26
CA ILE A 29 -24.70 -11.55 -2.46
C ILE A 29 -25.66 -11.98 -3.58
N PRO A 30 -25.65 -11.30 -4.75
CA PRO A 30 -26.46 -11.71 -5.90
C PRO A 30 -26.13 -13.14 -6.35
N MET A 31 -27.16 -13.97 -6.54
CA MET A 31 -26.99 -15.39 -6.88
C MET A 31 -26.19 -15.61 -8.17
N ASN A 32 -26.37 -14.76 -9.18
CA ASN A 32 -25.61 -14.82 -10.42
C ASN A 32 -24.09 -14.64 -10.20
N LYS A 33 -23.68 -13.80 -9.24
CA LYS A 33 -22.27 -13.63 -8.87
C LYS A 33 -21.74 -14.84 -8.11
N ILE A 34 -22.53 -15.41 -7.20
CA ILE A 34 -22.18 -16.67 -6.51
C ILE A 34 -21.92 -17.77 -7.55
N LEU A 35 -22.83 -17.96 -8.50
CA LEU A 35 -22.68 -18.95 -9.58
C LEU A 35 -21.45 -18.70 -10.45
N GLY A 36 -21.09 -17.43 -10.69
CA GLY A 36 -19.82 -17.08 -11.33
C GLY A 36 -18.62 -17.51 -10.49
N ALA A 37 -18.66 -17.23 -9.19
CA ALA A 37 -17.59 -17.56 -8.26
C ALA A 37 -17.38 -19.06 -8.07
N MET A 38 -18.45 -19.86 -8.18
CA MET A 38 -18.36 -21.32 -8.17
C MET A 38 -17.36 -21.87 -9.21
N SER A 39 -17.05 -21.12 -10.27
CA SER A 39 -16.06 -21.53 -11.28
C SER A 39 -14.60 -21.52 -10.80
N TYR A 40 -14.30 -20.84 -9.69
CA TYR A 40 -12.96 -20.80 -9.08
C TYR A 40 -12.93 -21.23 -7.61
N LEU A 41 -14.05 -21.72 -7.10
CA LEU A 41 -14.13 -22.37 -5.79
C LEU A 41 -13.91 -23.89 -5.91
N PRO A 42 -13.52 -24.57 -4.83
CA PRO A 42 -13.40 -26.03 -4.82
C PRO A 42 -14.71 -26.71 -5.27
N PRO A 43 -14.65 -27.82 -6.03
CA PRO A 43 -15.85 -28.44 -6.63
C PRO A 43 -16.96 -28.88 -5.65
N LYS A 44 -16.66 -28.99 -4.36
CA LYS A 44 -17.61 -29.40 -3.31
C LYS A 44 -18.14 -28.23 -2.48
N THR A 45 -17.67 -27.01 -2.75
CA THR A 45 -18.17 -25.82 -2.06
C THR A 45 -19.63 -25.60 -2.43
N LYS A 46 -20.44 -25.23 -1.45
CA LYS A 46 -21.86 -24.92 -1.68
C LYS A 46 -22.08 -23.40 -1.78
N PRO A 47 -23.07 -22.92 -2.56
CA PRO A 47 -23.35 -21.49 -2.69
C PRO A 47 -23.49 -20.75 -1.35
N GLU A 48 -24.12 -21.39 -0.36
CA GLU A 48 -24.33 -20.84 0.98
C GLU A 48 -23.04 -20.70 1.83
N GLU A 49 -21.95 -21.34 1.41
CA GLU A 49 -20.65 -21.26 2.10
C GLU A 49 -19.87 -19.98 1.71
N VAL A 50 -20.34 -19.25 0.70
CA VAL A 50 -19.76 -17.96 0.28
C VAL A 50 -20.17 -16.87 1.27
N LEU A 51 -19.19 -16.33 1.98
CA LEU A 51 -19.39 -15.31 3.00
C LEU A 51 -19.19 -13.89 2.47
N LEU A 52 -18.19 -13.72 1.59
CA LEU A 52 -17.84 -12.47 0.92
C LEU A 52 -17.44 -12.77 -0.52
N LEU A 53 -17.79 -11.87 -1.43
CA LEU A 53 -17.40 -11.89 -2.84
C LEU A 53 -16.97 -10.49 -3.27
N VAL A 54 -15.82 -10.41 -3.95
CA VAL A 54 -15.37 -9.23 -4.68
C VAL A 54 -15.42 -9.57 -6.15
N ASP A 55 -16.17 -8.79 -6.94
CA ASP A 55 -16.32 -9.03 -8.37
C ASP A 55 -15.33 -8.20 -9.18
N GLU A 56 -14.42 -8.88 -9.89
CA GLU A 56 -13.44 -8.25 -10.79
C GLU A 56 -13.82 -8.36 -12.27
N THR A 57 -15.01 -8.85 -12.58
CA THR A 57 -15.46 -8.96 -13.96
C THR A 57 -16.00 -7.63 -14.48
N VAL A 58 -15.52 -7.23 -15.65
CA VAL A 58 -15.97 -6.01 -16.37
C VAL A 58 -17.49 -6.00 -16.61
N PHE A 59 -18.11 -7.18 -16.75
CA PHE A 59 -19.54 -7.34 -16.97
C PHE A 59 -20.32 -7.84 -15.73
N GLY A 60 -19.72 -7.82 -14.53
CA GLY A 60 -20.42 -8.10 -13.27
C GLY A 60 -20.95 -9.53 -13.09
N GLN A 61 -20.31 -10.52 -13.72
CA GLN A 61 -20.66 -11.94 -13.63
C GLN A 61 -19.99 -12.69 -12.47
N GLY A 62 -19.05 -12.10 -11.74
CA GLY A 62 -18.38 -12.76 -10.60
C GLY A 62 -17.49 -13.94 -10.95
N LYS A 63 -17.08 -14.12 -12.21
CA LYS A 63 -16.22 -15.24 -12.68
C LYS A 63 -14.72 -15.03 -12.45
N ASN A 64 -14.34 -13.80 -12.12
CA ASN A 64 -13.01 -13.37 -11.71
C ASN A 64 -13.20 -12.51 -10.45
N GLY A 65 -12.21 -12.52 -9.56
CA GLY A 65 -12.25 -11.76 -8.32
C GLY A 65 -11.85 -12.60 -7.12
N LEU A 66 -12.42 -12.30 -5.97
CA LEU A 66 -12.06 -12.91 -4.69
C LEU A 66 -13.31 -13.42 -3.96
N CYS A 67 -13.21 -14.58 -3.32
CA CYS A 67 -14.23 -15.12 -2.42
C CYS A 67 -13.65 -15.54 -1.09
N LEU A 68 -14.43 -15.30 -0.03
CA LEU A 68 -14.19 -15.82 1.31
C LEU A 68 -15.19 -16.92 1.63
N THR A 69 -14.70 -18.02 2.20
CA THR A 69 -15.51 -19.03 2.89
C THR A 69 -14.92 -19.26 4.29
N THR A 70 -15.56 -20.10 5.10
CA THR A 70 -14.96 -20.55 6.38
C THR A 70 -13.64 -21.32 6.19
N GLN A 71 -13.41 -21.89 5.00
CA GLN A 71 -12.22 -22.68 4.72
C GLN A 71 -11.02 -21.84 4.25
N GLY A 72 -11.24 -20.63 3.75
CA GLY A 72 -10.17 -19.78 3.22
C GLY A 72 -10.61 -18.73 2.23
N ILE A 73 -9.62 -18.07 1.64
CA ILE A 73 -9.74 -17.09 0.57
C ILE A 73 -9.41 -17.77 -0.77
N TYR A 74 -10.22 -17.51 -1.77
CA TYR A 74 -10.06 -18.02 -3.13
C TYR A 74 -10.09 -16.84 -4.10
N PHE A 75 -9.22 -16.82 -5.09
CA PHE A 75 -9.23 -15.73 -6.05
C PHE A 75 -8.79 -16.18 -7.43
N LYS A 76 -9.26 -15.46 -8.45
CA LYS A 76 -8.94 -15.73 -9.85
C LYS A 76 -8.86 -14.43 -10.62
N GLU A 77 -7.69 -14.18 -11.22
CA GLU A 77 -7.50 -13.11 -12.17
C GLU A 77 -7.99 -13.52 -13.57
N ALA A 78 -8.26 -12.54 -14.43
CA ALA A 78 -8.67 -12.81 -15.80
C ALA A 78 -7.61 -13.65 -16.52
N PHE A 79 -8.06 -14.71 -17.21
CA PHE A 79 -7.19 -15.66 -17.95
C PHE A 79 -6.18 -16.45 -17.09
N ALA A 80 -6.25 -16.35 -15.76
CA ALA A 80 -5.42 -17.10 -14.84
C ALA A 80 -6.15 -18.32 -14.24
N ASN A 81 -5.38 -19.21 -13.64
CA ASN A 81 -5.92 -20.30 -12.84
C ASN A 81 -6.42 -19.79 -11.47
N PRO A 82 -7.44 -20.43 -10.88
CA PRO A 82 -7.84 -20.19 -9.50
C PRO A 82 -6.69 -20.41 -8.52
N ASN A 83 -6.58 -19.52 -7.53
CA ASN A 83 -5.68 -19.63 -6.39
C ASN A 83 -6.49 -19.84 -5.11
N THR A 84 -5.89 -20.55 -4.16
CA THR A 84 -6.51 -20.86 -2.86
C THR A 84 -5.52 -20.56 -1.74
N TYR A 85 -6.01 -19.85 -0.73
CA TYR A 85 -5.30 -19.57 0.52
C TYR A 85 -6.13 -20.08 1.70
N PRO A 86 -5.73 -21.22 2.31
CA PRO A 86 -6.45 -21.81 3.44
C PRO A 86 -6.52 -20.87 4.64
N MET A 87 -7.66 -20.83 5.33
CA MET A 87 -7.89 -19.94 6.47
C MET A 87 -6.80 -20.04 7.54
N LYS A 88 -6.35 -21.27 7.83
CA LYS A 88 -5.28 -21.53 8.81
C LYS A 88 -3.92 -20.96 8.40
N ALA A 89 -3.68 -20.78 7.11
CA ALA A 89 -2.43 -20.26 6.59
C ALA A 89 -2.40 -18.73 6.56
N ILE A 90 -3.55 -18.04 6.71
CA ILE A 90 -3.62 -16.58 6.60
C ILE A 90 -3.19 -15.96 7.93
N THR A 91 -1.97 -15.41 7.98
CA THR A 91 -1.43 -14.66 9.12
C THR A 91 -1.92 -13.22 9.15
N SER A 92 -1.98 -12.58 7.99
CA SER A 92 -2.41 -11.18 7.84
C SER A 92 -3.02 -10.93 6.47
N VAL A 93 -3.93 -9.97 6.39
CA VAL A 93 -4.38 -9.40 5.12
C VAL A 93 -4.14 -7.90 5.17
N GLY A 94 -3.37 -7.38 4.21
CA GLY A 94 -3.12 -5.96 4.01
C GLY A 94 -3.56 -5.52 2.63
N TYR A 95 -3.24 -4.28 2.29
CA TYR A 95 -3.45 -3.73 0.96
C TYR A 95 -2.24 -2.90 0.54
N VAL A 96 -1.94 -2.89 -0.75
CA VAL A 96 -0.92 -2.04 -1.36
C VAL A 96 -1.57 -1.26 -2.48
N MET A 97 -1.49 0.06 -2.39
CA MET A 97 -1.97 0.97 -3.42
C MET A 97 -0.77 1.48 -4.21
N GLY A 98 -0.66 1.04 -5.46
CA GLY A 98 0.11 1.73 -6.48
C GLY A 98 -0.74 2.80 -7.17
N MET A 99 -0.11 3.60 -8.03
CA MET A 99 -0.80 4.62 -8.82
C MET A 99 -1.91 4.03 -9.72
N LEU A 100 -1.70 2.80 -10.21
CA LEU A 100 -2.66 2.04 -11.05
C LEU A 100 -3.03 0.66 -10.49
N SER A 101 -2.23 0.11 -9.58
CA SER A 101 -2.43 -1.23 -9.03
C SER A 101 -3.07 -1.17 -7.65
N LYS A 102 -4.26 -1.75 -7.54
CA LYS A 102 -4.95 -1.95 -6.28
C LYS A 102 -4.79 -3.42 -5.91
N GLN A 103 -4.05 -3.72 -4.84
CA GLN A 103 -3.76 -5.10 -4.44
C GLN A 103 -4.16 -5.36 -2.99
N LEU A 104 -4.81 -6.50 -2.75
CA LEU A 104 -4.75 -7.12 -1.42
C LEU A 104 -3.45 -7.90 -1.30
N VAL A 105 -2.88 -7.92 -0.11
CA VAL A 105 -1.66 -8.66 0.18
C VAL A 105 -1.89 -9.63 1.33
N ILE A 106 -1.92 -10.92 1.03
CA ILE A 106 -2.06 -11.99 2.02
C ILE A 106 -0.66 -12.38 2.49
N ASN A 107 -0.45 -12.37 3.81
CA ASN A 107 0.82 -12.71 4.47
C ASN A 107 2.03 -11.93 3.95
N GLY A 108 1.83 -10.69 3.48
CA GLY A 108 2.91 -9.86 2.92
C GLY A 108 3.48 -10.33 1.58
N THR A 109 3.02 -11.47 1.04
CA THR A 109 3.66 -12.14 -0.10
C THR A 109 2.72 -12.36 -1.27
N VAL A 110 1.46 -12.73 -1.00
CA VAL A 110 0.50 -13.04 -2.06
C VAL A 110 -0.29 -11.81 -2.42
N LYS A 111 -0.01 -11.29 -3.60
CA LYS A 111 -0.67 -10.14 -4.19
C LYS A 111 -1.90 -10.61 -4.96
N VAL A 112 -3.06 -10.08 -4.60
CA VAL A 112 -4.32 -10.29 -5.32
C VAL A 112 -4.71 -8.95 -5.94
N THR A 113 -4.66 -8.88 -7.27
CA THR A 113 -4.99 -7.64 -7.99
C THR A 113 -6.50 -7.45 -8.04
N LEU A 114 -7.00 -6.32 -7.55
CA LEU A 114 -8.41 -5.95 -7.50
C LEU A 114 -8.61 -4.54 -8.08
N ALA A 115 -8.96 -4.46 -9.36
CA ALA A 115 -9.14 -3.23 -10.09
C ALA A 115 -10.54 -2.60 -9.91
N GLN A 116 -11.57 -3.37 -9.55
CA GLN A 116 -12.95 -2.85 -9.46
C GLN A 116 -13.25 -2.10 -8.15
N PRO A 117 -12.93 -2.62 -6.94
CA PRO A 117 -13.20 -1.92 -5.69
C PRO A 117 -12.57 -0.54 -5.63
N GLU A 118 -13.25 0.42 -5.04
CA GLU A 118 -12.67 1.73 -4.79
C GLU A 118 -11.52 1.64 -3.79
N LYS A 119 -10.65 2.67 -3.76
CA LYS A 119 -9.50 2.69 -2.84
C LYS A 119 -9.93 2.53 -1.38
N ALA A 120 -11.01 3.21 -0.99
CA ALA A 120 -11.58 3.10 0.35
C ALA A 120 -12.15 1.71 0.61
N GLY A 121 -12.92 1.14 -0.33
CA GLY A 121 -13.47 -0.20 -0.21
C GLY A 121 -12.40 -1.28 -0.09
N LEU A 122 -11.30 -1.16 -0.83
CA LEU A 122 -10.18 -2.10 -0.76
C LEU A 122 -9.43 -2.06 0.59
N ARG A 123 -9.23 -0.87 1.15
CA ARG A 123 -8.69 -0.72 2.50
C ARG A 123 -9.61 -1.37 3.55
N LEU A 124 -10.91 -1.05 3.50
CA LEU A 124 -11.91 -1.61 4.41
C LEU A 124 -12.00 -3.13 4.28
N LEU A 125 -11.88 -3.65 3.05
CA LEU A 125 -11.84 -5.07 2.78
C LEU A 125 -10.64 -5.75 3.43
N ALA A 126 -9.45 -5.16 3.32
CA ALA A 126 -8.26 -5.69 3.99
C ALA A 126 -8.45 -5.74 5.50
N ASP A 127 -8.92 -4.65 6.10
CA ASP A 127 -9.18 -4.55 7.55
C ASP A 127 -10.23 -5.59 7.99
N PHE A 128 -11.32 -5.72 7.23
CA PHE A 128 -12.38 -6.69 7.49
C PHE A 128 -11.88 -8.14 7.43
N LEU A 129 -11.14 -8.50 6.37
CA LEU A 129 -10.57 -9.83 6.20
C LEU A 129 -9.55 -10.14 7.31
N ASN A 130 -8.72 -9.16 7.67
CA ASN A 130 -7.71 -9.33 8.72
C ASN A 130 -8.35 -9.59 10.09
N GLN A 131 -9.39 -8.82 10.45
CA GLN A 131 -10.15 -9.04 11.69
C GLN A 131 -10.87 -10.40 11.70
N TYR A 132 -11.47 -10.80 10.57
CA TYR A 132 -12.12 -12.10 10.46
C TYR A 132 -11.13 -13.26 10.65
N CYS A 133 -9.95 -13.18 10.03
CA CYS A 133 -8.90 -14.19 10.15
C CYS A 133 -8.38 -14.29 11.60
N ALA A 134 -8.22 -13.16 12.30
CA ALA A 134 -7.79 -13.14 13.70
C ALA A 134 -8.83 -13.81 14.64
N LEU A 135 -10.12 -13.56 14.41
CA LEU A 135 -11.21 -14.22 15.15
C LEU A 135 -11.18 -15.74 14.94
N HIS A 136 -10.95 -16.20 13.71
CA HIS A 136 -10.92 -17.63 13.41
C HIS A 136 -9.72 -18.35 14.08
N LYS A 137 -8.56 -17.69 14.19
CA LYS A 137 -7.39 -18.23 14.91
C LYS A 137 -7.64 -18.40 16.39
N THR A 138 -8.12 -17.35 17.07
CA THR A 138 -8.40 -17.39 18.51
C THR A 138 -9.41 -18.49 18.87
N GLN A 139 -10.42 -18.71 18.02
CA GLN A 139 -11.39 -19.80 18.20
C GLN A 139 -10.78 -21.19 17.97
N THR A 140 -9.86 -21.34 17.01
CA THR A 140 -9.20 -22.62 16.71
C THR A 140 -8.15 -22.98 17.78
N ASP A 141 -7.41 -21.99 18.27
CA ASP A 141 -6.37 -22.18 19.31
C ASP A 141 -7.00 -22.49 20.69
N SER A 142 -8.18 -21.93 20.97
CA SER A 142 -8.96 -22.25 22.18
C SER A 142 -9.51 -23.68 22.20
N LEU A 143 -9.69 -24.30 21.02
CA LEU A 143 -10.09 -25.71 20.89
C LEU A 143 -8.88 -26.66 20.93
N SER A 144 -7.70 -26.16 20.54
CA SER A 144 -6.44 -26.93 20.47
C SER A 144 -5.70 -27.01 21.82
N SER A 145 -5.99 -26.09 22.75
CA SER A 145 -5.27 -25.91 24.02
C SER A 145 -5.80 -26.74 25.20
N ALA A 146 -6.71 -27.70 24.96
CA ALA A 146 -7.17 -28.65 25.97
C ALA A 146 -6.20 -29.82 26.25
N SER A 147 -5.02 -29.85 25.64
CA SER A 147 -3.97 -30.80 26.02
C SER A 147 -2.59 -30.15 25.97
N THR A 148 -1.84 -30.36 27.05
CA THR A 148 -0.46 -29.91 27.29
C THR A 148 -0.27 -28.50 27.88
N ARG A 149 -0.82 -28.28 29.08
CA ARG A 149 -0.15 -27.39 30.05
C ARG A 149 1.02 -28.15 30.67
N GLN A 150 2.25 -27.79 30.30
CA GLN A 150 3.43 -27.71 31.18
C GLN A 150 4.71 -27.50 30.36
N LYS A 151 5.29 -26.30 30.38
CA LYS A 151 6.53 -25.95 31.11
C LYS A 151 7.20 -24.68 30.57
N HIS A 152 7.79 -23.97 31.54
CA HIS A 152 8.83 -22.94 31.45
C HIS A 152 8.42 -21.54 30.98
N GLN A 153 8.00 -20.76 31.98
CA GLN A 153 8.43 -19.36 32.09
C GLN A 153 9.95 -19.34 32.25
N GLN A 154 10.63 -18.78 31.26
CA GLN A 154 11.96 -18.23 31.42
C GLN A 154 11.95 -16.89 30.71
N SER A 155 12.14 -15.83 31.48
CA SER A 155 12.21 -14.44 31.02
C SER A 155 13.43 -14.28 30.12
N GLN A 156 13.26 -14.52 28.82
CA GLN A 156 14.19 -14.00 27.81
C GLN A 156 13.77 -12.57 27.49
N PRO A 157 14.71 -11.64 27.27
CA PRO A 157 14.37 -10.35 26.67
C PRO A 157 13.73 -10.65 25.31
N THR A 158 12.49 -10.22 25.11
CA THR A 158 11.78 -10.32 23.84
C THR A 158 12.45 -9.39 22.83
N THR A 159 13.49 -9.89 22.17
CA THR A 159 14.12 -9.20 21.03
C THR A 159 13.16 -9.15 19.86
N ILE A 160 13.18 -8.06 19.09
CA ILE A 160 12.33 -7.89 17.92
C ILE A 160 13.09 -8.39 16.68
N PRO A 161 12.53 -9.32 15.89
CA PRO A 161 13.21 -9.84 14.72
C PRO A 161 13.22 -8.81 13.58
N ASN A 162 14.37 -8.66 12.92
CA ASN A 162 14.57 -7.96 11.65
C ASN A 162 14.26 -6.45 11.67
N LEU A 163 15.03 -5.67 12.45
CA LEU A 163 14.93 -4.21 12.48
C LEU A 163 15.72 -3.48 11.38
N GLN A 164 16.34 -4.21 10.45
CA GLN A 164 17.13 -3.61 9.35
C GLN A 164 16.37 -2.57 8.51
N PRO A 165 15.07 -2.76 8.16
CA PRO A 165 14.30 -1.74 7.46
C PRO A 165 14.17 -0.43 8.25
N ILE A 166 14.05 -0.52 9.59
CA ILE A 166 13.99 0.67 10.45
C ILE A 166 15.35 1.37 10.50
N ILE A 167 16.44 0.61 10.55
CA ILE A 167 17.82 1.14 10.46
C ILE A 167 18.01 1.92 9.15
N LYS A 168 17.59 1.35 8.01
CA LYS A 168 17.66 2.00 6.70
C LYS A 168 16.79 3.26 6.62
N LEU A 169 15.57 3.21 7.18
CA LEU A 169 14.69 4.38 7.26
C LEU A 169 15.35 5.52 8.03
N TYR A 170 15.92 5.25 9.20
CA TYR A 170 16.57 6.28 10.01
C TYR A 170 17.81 6.85 9.32
N ALA A 171 18.58 5.98 8.65
CA ALA A 171 19.71 6.42 7.85
C ALA A 171 19.28 7.33 6.70
N TYR A 172 18.21 7.00 5.96
CA TYR A 172 17.65 7.88 4.94
C TYR A 172 17.20 9.23 5.50
N LEU A 173 16.50 9.24 6.65
CA LEU A 173 16.01 10.47 7.28
C LEU A 173 17.16 11.37 7.76
N LEU A 174 18.33 10.81 8.06
CA LEU A 174 19.50 11.57 8.51
C LEU A 174 20.45 11.97 7.38
N LEU A 175 20.66 11.10 6.40
CA LEU A 175 21.66 11.25 5.35
C LEU A 175 21.08 11.77 4.03
N GLY A 176 19.78 11.59 3.80
CA GLY A 176 19.14 11.83 2.50
C GLY A 176 19.57 10.83 1.42
N TRP A 177 19.16 11.09 0.18
CA TRP A 177 19.34 10.15 -0.95
C TRP A 177 20.80 9.82 -1.28
N ARG A 178 21.76 10.70 -0.93
CA ARG A 178 23.20 10.48 -1.17
C ARG A 178 23.86 9.54 -0.16
N GLY A 179 23.31 9.45 1.04
CA GLY A 179 23.77 8.52 2.08
C GLY A 179 25.20 8.69 2.57
N GLU A 180 25.74 9.91 2.57
CA GLU A 180 27.13 10.20 2.95
C GLU A 180 27.31 10.24 4.47
N TRP A 181 28.07 9.30 5.02
CA TRP A 181 28.25 9.19 6.46
C TRP A 181 29.28 10.16 7.04
N ASN A 182 28.92 10.82 8.14
CA ASN A 182 29.87 11.53 9.01
C ASN A 182 29.85 10.96 10.44
N GLU A 183 30.86 11.30 11.24
CA GLU A 183 31.02 10.70 12.57
C GLU A 183 29.89 11.08 13.54
N GLN A 184 29.29 12.26 13.39
CA GLN A 184 28.16 12.69 14.21
C GLN A 184 26.92 11.84 13.94
N ILE A 185 26.63 11.54 12.66
CA ILE A 185 25.50 10.69 12.27
C ILE A 185 25.75 9.23 12.66
N ARG A 186 26.99 8.72 12.55
CA ARG A 186 27.35 7.38 13.04
C ARG A 186 27.15 7.25 14.56
N ALA A 187 27.59 8.25 15.32
CA ALA A 187 27.38 8.28 16.77
C ALA A 187 25.89 8.30 17.13
N LEU A 188 25.09 9.11 16.43
CA LEU A 188 23.65 9.17 16.63
C LEU A 188 22.95 7.84 16.29
N MET A 189 23.30 7.22 15.17
CA MET A 189 22.73 5.92 14.79
C MET A 189 23.06 4.84 15.81
N ARG A 190 24.30 4.81 16.35
CA ARG A 190 24.64 3.90 17.45
C ARG A 190 23.76 4.15 18.68
N GLN A 191 23.55 5.41 19.06
CA GLN A 191 22.71 5.76 20.21
C GLN A 191 21.24 5.37 20.01
N LEU A 192 20.67 5.60 18.81
CA LEU A 192 19.27 5.27 18.52
C LEU A 192 19.01 3.76 18.63
N PHE A 193 20.00 2.93 18.31
CA PHE A 193 19.92 1.47 18.28
C PHE A 193 20.72 0.77 19.41
N ASP A 194 21.06 1.49 20.47
CA ASP A 194 21.61 0.91 21.71
C ASP A 194 20.46 0.58 22.69
N ARG A 195 19.70 -0.48 22.37
CA ARG A 195 18.50 -0.88 23.14
C ARG A 195 18.44 -2.39 23.35
N ASP A 196 17.95 -2.80 24.52
CA ASP A 196 17.89 -4.20 24.95
C ASP A 196 17.02 -5.12 24.07
N PHE A 197 16.09 -4.54 23.30
CA PHE A 197 15.20 -5.30 22.41
C PHE A 197 15.79 -5.52 21.01
N ILE A 198 16.96 -4.97 20.69
CA ILE A 198 17.56 -5.08 19.36
C ILE A 198 18.36 -6.37 19.26
N HIS A 199 18.08 -7.15 18.22
CA HIS A 199 18.75 -8.42 17.99
C HIS A 199 20.22 -8.22 17.60
N SER A 200 21.11 -9.14 18.01
CA SER A 200 22.56 -9.02 17.74
C SER A 200 22.92 -8.99 16.25
N GLN A 201 22.09 -9.62 15.41
CA GLN A 201 22.22 -9.55 13.95
C GLN A 201 21.95 -8.13 13.42
N ASP A 202 20.98 -7.41 13.99
CA ASP A 202 20.65 -6.04 13.58
C ASP A 202 21.74 -5.06 14.04
N GLN A 203 22.35 -5.30 15.20
CA GLN A 203 23.54 -4.54 15.64
C GLN A 203 24.76 -4.77 14.73
N SER A 204 24.97 -6.02 14.31
CA SER A 204 26.03 -6.37 13.37
C SER A 204 25.80 -5.73 12.00
N PHE A 205 24.56 -5.79 11.51
CA PHE A 205 24.13 -5.11 10.29
C PHE A 205 24.38 -3.60 10.38
N LEU A 206 23.92 -2.93 11.44
CA LEU A 206 24.15 -1.49 11.62
C LEU A 206 25.64 -1.14 11.55
N THR A 207 26.48 -1.92 12.21
CA THR A 207 27.93 -1.71 12.23
C THR A 207 28.54 -1.80 10.83
N GLN A 208 28.13 -2.78 10.03
CA GLN A 208 28.58 -2.93 8.63
C GLN A 208 28.00 -1.83 7.73
N PHE A 209 26.72 -1.52 7.92
CA PHE A 209 25.98 -0.54 7.13
C PHE A 209 26.57 0.88 7.23
N MET A 210 27.18 1.24 8.36
CA MET A 210 27.84 2.55 8.55
C MET A 210 29.23 2.68 7.91
N GLN A 211 29.79 1.59 7.34
CA GLN A 211 31.15 1.59 6.78
C GLN A 211 31.24 2.11 5.35
N GLN A 212 30.12 2.13 4.63
CA GLN A 212 30.06 2.55 3.23
C GLN A 212 28.86 3.47 3.01
N ASP A 213 28.98 4.36 2.03
CA ASP A 213 27.87 5.23 1.62
C ASP A 213 26.84 4.42 0.83
N HIS A 214 25.57 4.82 0.94
CA HIS A 214 24.46 4.11 0.31
C HIS A 214 23.56 5.08 -0.42
N GLN A 215 23.16 4.77 -1.65
CA GLN A 215 22.05 5.48 -2.26
C GLN A 215 20.74 4.92 -1.74
N PHE A 216 19.81 5.82 -1.43
CA PHE A 216 18.53 5.45 -0.86
C PHE A 216 17.40 5.81 -1.82
N ASP A 217 16.54 4.84 -2.10
CA ASP A 217 15.21 5.06 -2.64
C ASP A 217 14.20 5.02 -1.50
N PHE A 218 13.43 6.10 -1.34
CA PHE A 218 12.48 6.22 -0.25
C PHE A 218 11.34 5.20 -0.35
N PHE A 219 10.85 4.89 -1.55
CA PHE A 219 9.76 3.94 -1.73
C PHE A 219 10.23 2.50 -1.51
N GLU A 220 11.46 2.15 -1.91
CA GLU A 220 12.04 0.84 -1.58
C GLU A 220 12.15 0.64 -0.06
N ILE A 221 12.55 1.69 0.68
CA ILE A 221 12.58 1.64 2.15
C ILE A 221 11.17 1.45 2.72
N LEU A 222 10.16 2.15 2.20
CA LEU A 222 8.78 1.96 2.65
C LEU A 222 8.29 0.54 2.41
N ASP A 223 8.64 -0.07 1.27
CA ASP A 223 8.31 -1.46 0.97
C ASP A 223 8.97 -2.42 1.98
N GLU A 224 10.25 -2.18 2.31
CA GLU A 224 10.95 -2.95 3.33
C GLU A 224 10.33 -2.79 4.73
N VAL A 225 9.94 -1.57 5.12
CA VAL A 225 9.27 -1.31 6.41
C VAL A 225 7.90 -2.00 6.46
N THR A 226 7.13 -1.90 5.36
CA THR A 226 5.83 -2.58 5.22
C THR A 226 5.98 -4.10 5.38
N SER A 227 7.09 -4.68 4.93
CA SER A 227 7.34 -6.13 5.04
C SER A 227 7.47 -6.63 6.50
N ILE A 228 7.86 -5.75 7.44
CA ILE A 228 8.03 -6.09 8.86
C ILE A 228 6.93 -5.54 9.76
N GLN A 229 5.94 -4.82 9.22
CA GLN A 229 4.93 -4.09 10.01
C GLN A 229 4.18 -4.96 11.03
N ASN A 230 3.95 -6.24 10.72
CA ASN A 230 3.24 -7.18 11.60
C ASN A 230 4.12 -7.77 12.72
N SER A 231 5.43 -7.62 12.60
CA SER A 231 6.41 -8.06 13.60
C SER A 231 6.67 -6.98 14.65
N LEU A 232 6.23 -5.75 14.41
CA LEU A 232 6.43 -4.61 15.29
C LEU A 232 5.27 -4.47 16.28
N PRO A 233 5.54 -4.41 17.60
CA PRO A 233 4.51 -4.12 18.58
C PRO A 233 3.88 -2.73 18.34
N PRO A 234 2.55 -2.54 18.51
CA PRO A 234 1.90 -1.26 18.25
C PRO A 234 2.48 -0.07 19.05
N GLN A 235 2.89 -0.32 20.29
CA GLN A 235 3.55 0.68 21.14
C GLN A 235 4.90 1.11 20.56
N LEU A 236 5.65 0.17 19.99
CA LEU A 236 6.90 0.48 19.32
C LEU A 236 6.66 1.29 18.05
N CYS A 237 5.66 0.94 17.22
CA CYS A 237 5.32 1.73 16.04
C CYS A 237 5.05 3.20 16.40
N HIS A 238 4.35 3.46 17.50
CA HIS A 238 4.10 4.82 17.99
C HIS A 238 5.41 5.55 18.33
N SER A 239 6.29 4.93 19.13
CA SER A 239 7.59 5.52 19.49
C SER A 239 8.49 5.72 18.27
N LEU A 240 8.50 4.79 17.31
CA LEU A 240 9.27 4.91 16.09
C LEU A 240 8.77 6.09 15.23
N LEU A 241 7.46 6.37 15.21
CA LEU A 241 6.89 7.51 14.49
C LEU A 241 7.21 8.86 15.15
N GLU A 242 7.24 8.94 16.48
CA GLU A 242 7.72 10.13 17.19
C GLU A 242 9.20 10.39 16.84
N GLU A 243 10.01 9.33 16.86
CA GLU A 243 11.43 9.41 16.47
C GLU A 243 11.58 9.85 15.00
N VAL A 244 10.74 9.39 14.08
CA VAL A 244 10.73 9.85 12.67
C VAL A 244 10.58 11.37 12.58
N LEU A 245 9.64 11.97 13.32
CA LEU A 245 9.44 13.42 13.33
C LEU A 245 10.64 14.16 13.93
N VAL A 246 11.23 13.65 15.01
CA VAL A 246 12.47 14.20 15.60
C VAL A 246 13.62 14.18 14.61
N LEU A 247 13.78 13.09 13.85
CA LEU A 247 14.83 12.97 12.84
C LEU A 247 14.60 13.94 11.66
N MET A 248 13.35 14.08 11.20
CA MET A 248 12.97 15.03 10.17
C MET A 248 13.24 16.48 10.60
N GLU A 249 12.91 16.83 11.84
CA GLU A 249 13.19 18.15 12.42
C GLU A 249 14.70 18.40 12.48
N LYS A 250 15.47 17.44 12.99
CA LYS A 250 16.93 17.55 13.10
C LYS A 250 17.62 17.75 11.74
N ARG A 251 17.06 17.16 10.67
CA ARG A 251 17.55 17.32 9.29
C ARG A 251 16.93 18.51 8.56
N ASN A 252 16.12 19.32 9.25
CA ASN A 252 15.43 20.48 8.69
C ASN A 252 14.65 20.16 7.41
N PHE A 253 13.85 19.10 7.42
CA PHE A 253 12.95 18.83 6.30
C PHE A 253 12.05 20.04 6.04
N GLU A 254 11.77 20.28 4.76
CA GLU A 254 10.70 21.19 4.35
C GLU A 254 9.36 20.64 4.88
N VAL A 255 8.50 21.52 5.40
CA VAL A 255 7.33 21.15 6.21
C VAL A 255 6.37 20.25 5.44
N GLU A 256 6.03 20.58 4.20
CA GLU A 256 5.09 19.78 3.41
C GLU A 256 5.70 18.42 3.01
N THR A 257 6.99 18.39 2.70
CA THR A 257 7.74 17.16 2.47
C THR A 257 7.77 16.27 3.72
N ALA A 258 8.03 16.85 4.90
CA ALA A 258 8.04 16.12 6.17
C ALA A 258 6.66 15.50 6.44
N ARG A 259 5.58 16.27 6.24
CA ARG A 259 4.21 15.79 6.44
C ARG A 259 3.88 14.65 5.48
N SER A 260 4.16 14.83 4.18
CA SER A 260 3.94 13.79 3.16
C SER A 260 4.66 12.49 3.51
N HIS A 261 5.95 12.57 3.79
CA HIS A 261 6.76 11.43 4.20
C HIS A 261 6.26 10.81 5.49
N PHE A 262 5.88 11.63 6.49
CA PHE A 262 5.38 11.14 7.77
C PHE A 262 4.07 10.34 7.60
N PHE A 263 3.14 10.79 6.77
CA PHE A 263 1.91 10.04 6.48
C PHE A 263 2.20 8.74 5.71
N GLN A 264 3.15 8.75 4.78
CA GLN A 264 3.56 7.55 4.03
C GLN A 264 4.26 6.52 4.93
N ILE A 265 5.17 6.98 5.80
CA ILE A 265 5.83 6.15 6.80
C ILE A 265 4.81 5.59 7.81
N SER A 266 3.89 6.42 8.31
CA SER A 266 2.82 5.97 9.23
C SER A 266 1.93 4.89 8.60
N THR A 267 1.68 5.01 7.30
CA THR A 267 0.97 3.97 6.54
C THR A 267 1.79 2.67 6.47
N ALA A 268 3.10 2.74 6.22
CA ALA A 268 3.99 1.57 6.21
C ALA A 268 4.13 0.89 7.58
N PHE A 269 3.95 1.64 8.68
CA PHE A 269 3.84 1.09 10.04
C PHE A 269 2.45 0.55 10.38
N ASN A 270 1.49 0.59 9.44
CA ASN A 270 0.09 0.24 9.64
C ASN A 270 -0.59 1.03 10.79
N VAL A 271 -0.24 2.31 10.94
CA VAL A 271 -0.85 3.21 11.93
C VAL A 271 -2.00 3.97 11.27
N ASN A 272 -3.15 4.01 11.93
CA ASN A 272 -4.35 4.66 11.39
C ASN A 272 -4.18 6.20 11.33
N GLN A 273 -5.00 6.85 10.50
CA GLN A 273 -4.89 8.29 10.25
C GLN A 273 -5.16 9.13 11.50
N ALA A 274 -6.09 8.73 12.38
CA ALA A 274 -6.39 9.48 13.60
C ALA A 274 -5.20 9.50 14.56
N THR A 275 -4.57 8.34 14.78
CA THR A 275 -3.34 8.23 15.57
C THR A 275 -2.19 8.98 14.91
N THR A 276 -2.05 8.89 13.58
CA THR A 276 -1.03 9.62 12.81
C THR A 276 -1.17 11.14 13.01
N SER A 277 -2.37 11.69 12.82
CA SER A 277 -2.64 13.12 13.03
C SER A 277 -2.42 13.54 14.49
N SER A 278 -2.76 12.67 15.44
CA SER A 278 -2.53 12.91 16.88
C SER A 278 -1.05 12.98 17.24
N ILE A 279 -0.20 12.17 16.60
CA ILE A 279 1.26 12.24 16.77
C ILE A 279 1.80 13.52 16.12
N LEU A 280 1.42 13.80 14.88
CA LEU A 280 1.88 15.00 14.16
C LEU A 280 1.53 16.30 14.90
N ALA A 281 0.34 16.37 15.50
CA ALA A 281 -0.12 17.52 16.26
C ALA A 281 0.76 17.86 17.48
N GLN A 282 1.56 16.89 17.98
CA GLN A 282 2.50 17.11 19.08
C GLN A 282 3.79 17.83 18.65
N PHE A 283 3.99 18.04 17.35
CA PHE A 283 5.17 18.69 16.78
C PHE A 283 4.77 19.99 16.07
N PRO A 284 4.68 21.14 16.79
CA PRO A 284 4.16 22.40 16.26
C PRO A 284 4.87 22.91 15.00
N ILE A 285 6.16 22.60 14.84
CA ILE A 285 6.96 22.99 13.68
C ILE A 285 6.37 22.46 12.36
N PHE A 286 5.74 21.29 12.39
CA PHE A 286 5.08 20.69 11.23
C PHE A 286 3.59 21.05 11.11
N MET A 287 3.07 21.84 12.05
CA MET A 287 1.69 22.33 12.08
C MET A 287 1.57 23.81 11.68
N MET A 288 2.67 24.57 11.70
CA MET A 288 2.68 25.98 11.29
C MET A 288 2.48 26.09 9.77
N GLY A 289 1.24 26.40 9.38
CA GLY A 289 0.74 26.38 8.01
C GLY A 289 -0.74 25.96 7.91
N HIS A 290 -1.31 25.46 9.00
CA HIS A 290 -2.71 25.00 9.08
C HIS A 290 -3.56 25.71 10.16
N SER A 291 -3.20 26.92 10.56
CA SER A 291 -4.10 27.75 11.38
C SER A 291 -5.15 28.43 10.47
N GLY A 292 -6.18 27.66 10.10
CA GLY A 292 -7.41 28.21 9.54
C GLY A 292 -7.93 27.46 8.32
N ALA A 293 -8.69 26.38 8.54
CA ALA A 293 -9.87 25.96 7.76
C ALA A 293 -10.11 24.44 7.88
N GLU A 294 -10.51 23.99 9.07
CA GLU A 294 -11.40 22.82 9.16
C GLU A 294 -12.79 23.34 9.51
N GLN A 295 -13.50 23.86 8.51
CA GLN A 295 -14.96 23.88 8.49
C GLN A 295 -15.44 24.32 7.10
N GLU A 296 -16.20 23.42 6.47
CA GLU A 296 -17.09 23.68 5.34
C GLU A 296 -16.44 24.24 4.05
N ARG A 297 -16.30 23.38 3.04
CA ARG A 297 -17.13 23.46 1.80
C ARG A 297 -16.54 22.63 0.67
N THR A 298 -17.45 21.82 0.12
CA THR A 298 -17.56 21.51 -1.31
C THR A 298 -17.23 22.71 -2.21
N SER A 299 -16.80 22.40 -3.43
CA SER A 299 -16.64 23.29 -4.59
C SER A 299 -15.26 23.96 -4.78
N THR A 300 -14.61 23.51 -5.86
CA THR A 300 -13.84 24.30 -6.85
C THR A 300 -13.13 25.53 -6.32
N PHE A 301 -11.80 25.46 -6.20
CA PHE A 301 -10.97 26.67 -6.23
C PHE A 301 -9.71 26.47 -7.07
N SER A 302 -9.77 27.13 -8.23
CA SER A 302 -8.66 27.54 -9.07
C SER A 302 -7.65 28.38 -8.30
N TYR A 303 -6.36 28.10 -8.47
CA TYR A 303 -5.28 29.01 -8.07
C TYR A 303 -4.78 29.78 -9.29
N SER A 304 -4.73 31.10 -9.17
CA SER A 304 -3.96 31.97 -10.06
C SER A 304 -2.78 32.56 -9.29
N MET A 305 -1.58 32.15 -9.69
CA MET A 305 -0.33 32.93 -9.67
C MET A 305 0.40 32.62 -10.98
N PRO A 306 1.22 33.52 -11.55
CA PRO A 306 1.68 33.45 -12.93
C PRO A 306 2.78 32.40 -13.09
N THR A 307 2.36 31.14 -13.11
CA THR A 307 3.06 30.07 -13.80
C THR A 307 2.43 30.01 -15.18
N THR A 308 3.23 29.83 -16.23
CA THR A 308 2.72 29.59 -17.58
C THR A 308 1.76 28.41 -17.49
N THR A 309 0.46 28.70 -17.44
CA THR A 309 -0.55 27.74 -17.04
C THR A 309 -0.68 26.74 -18.18
N LEU A 310 -0.24 25.50 -17.92
CA LEU A 310 -0.48 24.40 -18.84
C LEU A 310 -1.98 24.36 -19.16
N THR A 311 -2.32 24.35 -20.44
CA THR A 311 -3.69 24.13 -20.89
C THR A 311 -4.19 22.77 -20.43
N GLN A 312 -5.51 22.57 -20.40
CA GLN A 312 -6.11 21.28 -20.06
C GLN A 312 -5.54 20.12 -20.89
N ALA A 313 -5.24 20.37 -22.17
CA ALA A 313 -4.60 19.38 -23.05
C ALA A 313 -3.16 19.05 -22.61
N GLN A 314 -2.39 20.06 -22.19
CA GLN A 314 -1.02 19.88 -21.70
C GLN A 314 -0.99 19.21 -20.31
N GLN A 315 -1.96 19.49 -19.44
CA GLN A 315 -2.11 18.78 -18.16
C GLN A 315 -2.43 17.29 -18.39
N ALA A 316 -3.40 16.99 -19.26
CA ALA A 316 -3.71 15.61 -19.63
C ALA A 316 -2.51 14.89 -20.29
N ALA A 317 -1.70 15.61 -21.08
CA ALA A 317 -0.48 15.07 -21.66
C ALA A 317 0.60 14.75 -20.60
N CYS A 318 0.73 15.60 -19.57
CA CYS A 318 1.61 15.35 -18.43
C CYS A 318 1.19 14.10 -17.65
N GLU A 319 -0.12 13.93 -17.41
CA GLU A 319 -0.67 12.73 -16.77
C GLU A 319 -0.40 11.46 -17.58
N LEU A 320 -0.62 11.51 -18.90
CA LEU A 320 -0.42 10.37 -19.81
C LEU A 320 1.05 9.90 -19.83
N LEU A 321 1.98 10.83 -19.71
CA LEU A 321 3.43 10.57 -19.67
C LEU A 321 4.00 10.43 -18.26
N GLU A 322 3.17 10.57 -17.22
CA GLU A 322 3.56 10.52 -15.80
C GLU A 322 4.64 11.54 -15.43
N ILE A 323 4.49 12.78 -15.92
CA ILE A 323 5.35 13.91 -15.61
C ILE A 323 4.58 14.86 -14.69
N SER A 324 5.15 15.23 -13.56
CA SER A 324 4.60 16.33 -12.75
C SER A 324 4.79 17.65 -13.51
N PRO A 325 3.74 18.49 -13.66
CA PRO A 325 3.82 19.80 -14.32
C PRO A 325 5.00 20.66 -13.86
N GLU A 326 5.37 20.57 -12.58
CA GLU A 326 6.44 21.31 -11.94
C GLU A 326 7.84 20.79 -12.30
N GLN A 327 7.91 19.57 -12.85
CA GLN A 327 9.13 18.89 -13.29
C GLN A 327 9.21 18.79 -14.82
N LEU A 328 8.30 19.45 -15.55
CA LEU A 328 8.25 19.41 -17.00
C LEU A 328 9.39 20.22 -17.63
N ASP A 329 10.37 19.52 -18.19
CA ASP A 329 11.43 20.08 -19.03
C ASP A 329 11.75 19.13 -20.20
N ARG A 330 12.64 19.54 -21.13
CA ARG A 330 12.96 18.73 -22.31
C ARG A 330 13.58 17.37 -21.95
N GLN A 331 14.33 17.29 -20.86
CA GLN A 331 15.00 16.07 -20.43
C GLN A 331 14.00 15.10 -19.80
N THR A 332 13.16 15.56 -18.88
CA THR A 332 12.12 14.75 -18.23
C THR A 332 11.09 14.26 -19.24
N LEU A 333 10.69 15.10 -20.20
CA LEU A 333 9.79 14.72 -21.29
C LEU A 333 10.39 13.62 -22.19
N THR A 334 11.65 13.76 -22.59
CA THR A 334 12.34 12.78 -23.44
C THR A 334 12.48 11.43 -22.72
N GLN A 335 12.82 11.45 -21.43
CA GLN A 335 13.01 10.23 -20.64
C GLN A 335 11.68 9.51 -20.39
N ALA A 336 10.64 10.24 -19.98
CA ALA A 336 9.32 9.68 -19.72
C ALA A 336 8.70 9.06 -20.98
N TYR A 337 8.79 9.76 -22.11
CA TYR A 337 8.32 9.23 -23.39
C TYR A 337 9.04 7.96 -23.82
N ARG A 338 10.38 7.93 -23.72
CA ARG A 338 11.15 6.72 -24.06
C ARG A 338 10.77 5.52 -23.18
N ARG A 339 10.58 5.75 -21.87
CA ARG A 339 10.13 4.73 -20.93
C ARG A 339 8.77 4.16 -21.36
N LYS A 340 7.80 5.04 -21.62
CA LYS A 340 6.44 4.64 -22.04
C LYS A 340 6.42 3.93 -23.39
N MET A 341 7.27 4.33 -24.33
CA MET A 341 7.27 3.74 -25.68
C MET A 341 8.00 2.41 -25.80
N ALA A 342 8.82 2.05 -24.80
CA ALA A 342 9.48 0.75 -24.77
C ALA A 342 8.48 -0.43 -24.77
N ASP A 343 7.28 -0.23 -24.24
CA ASP A 343 6.22 -1.23 -24.13
C ASP A 343 5.43 -1.43 -25.43
N PHE A 344 5.62 -0.55 -26.43
CA PHE A 344 4.88 -0.56 -27.69
C PHE A 344 5.80 -0.82 -28.90
N HIS A 345 6.80 -1.69 -28.73
CA HIS A 345 7.63 -2.11 -29.86
C HIS A 345 6.84 -3.06 -30.80
N PRO A 346 6.73 -2.78 -32.12
CA PRO A 346 5.87 -3.53 -33.04
C PRO A 346 6.06 -5.04 -33.02
N ASP A 347 7.29 -5.51 -32.81
CA ASP A 347 7.63 -6.93 -32.76
C ASP A 347 7.00 -7.67 -31.57
N GLN A 348 6.58 -6.96 -30.51
CA GLN A 348 6.03 -7.58 -29.30
C GLN A 348 4.55 -7.99 -29.44
N TYR A 349 3.83 -7.44 -30.42
CA TYR A 349 2.37 -7.65 -30.53
C TYR A 349 1.87 -7.97 -31.95
N GLN A 350 2.78 -8.28 -32.89
CA GLN A 350 2.42 -8.68 -34.26
C GLN A 350 1.46 -9.88 -34.33
N GLN A 351 1.56 -10.82 -33.38
CA GLN A 351 0.72 -12.03 -33.34
C GLN A 351 -0.63 -11.85 -32.62
N LEU A 352 -0.92 -10.66 -32.08
CA LEU A 352 -2.18 -10.40 -31.39
C LEU A 352 -3.35 -10.22 -32.37
N PRO A 353 -4.60 -10.45 -31.92
CA PRO A 353 -5.79 -10.22 -32.74
C PRO A 353 -5.85 -8.79 -33.30
N PRO A 354 -6.41 -8.58 -34.51
CA PRO A 354 -6.46 -7.26 -35.15
C PRO A 354 -7.02 -6.14 -34.27
N ALA A 355 -8.09 -6.41 -33.51
CA ALA A 355 -8.69 -5.43 -32.60
C ALA A 355 -7.76 -5.02 -31.45
N VAL A 356 -6.93 -5.96 -30.96
CA VAL A 356 -5.96 -5.69 -29.89
C VAL A 356 -4.78 -4.89 -30.42
N ARG A 357 -4.30 -5.21 -31.63
CA ARG A 357 -3.24 -4.42 -32.29
C ARG A 357 -3.69 -2.99 -32.57
N GLN A 358 -4.91 -2.79 -33.04
CA GLN A 358 -5.48 -1.45 -33.22
C GLN A 358 -5.56 -0.65 -31.91
N LEU A 359 -5.89 -1.31 -30.79
CA LEU A 359 -5.94 -0.65 -29.48
C LEU A 359 -4.53 -0.25 -29.00
N ILE A 360 -3.54 -1.12 -29.17
CA ILE A 360 -2.13 -0.84 -28.85
C ILE A 360 -1.59 0.30 -29.72
N GLU A 361 -1.88 0.30 -31.02
CA GLU A 361 -1.52 1.39 -31.94
C GLU A 361 -2.19 2.71 -31.56
N GLN A 362 -3.47 2.67 -31.16
CA GLN A 362 -4.20 3.85 -30.71
C GLN A 362 -3.59 4.43 -29.42
N GLN A 363 -3.19 3.58 -28.47
CA GLN A 363 -2.50 4.02 -27.25
C GLN A 363 -1.11 4.60 -27.53
N ALA A 364 -0.35 3.98 -28.44
CA ALA A 364 0.94 4.54 -28.88
C ALA A 364 0.77 5.91 -29.56
N GLN A 365 -0.28 6.10 -30.36
CA GLN A 365 -0.62 7.39 -30.96
C GLN A 365 -0.99 8.44 -29.90
N GLN A 366 -1.72 8.08 -28.86
CA GLN A 366 -2.03 8.99 -27.75
C GLN A 366 -0.77 9.48 -27.03
N LEU A 367 0.22 8.59 -26.81
CA LEU A 367 1.52 8.96 -26.22
C LEU A 367 2.31 9.91 -27.13
N ASN A 368 2.27 9.70 -28.45
CA ASN A 368 2.90 10.61 -29.43
C ASN A 368 2.23 11.99 -29.45
N GLN A 369 0.91 12.05 -29.37
CA GLN A 369 0.14 13.29 -29.32
C GLN A 369 0.40 14.06 -28.02
N ALA A 370 0.44 13.36 -26.88
CA ALA A 370 0.79 13.94 -25.59
C ALA A 370 2.20 14.55 -25.60
N ARG A 371 3.19 13.82 -26.13
CA ARG A 371 4.55 14.34 -26.28
C ARG A 371 4.59 15.60 -27.15
N SER A 372 3.96 15.57 -28.32
CA SER A 372 3.98 16.70 -29.26
C SER A 372 3.35 17.96 -28.63
N CYS A 373 2.24 17.77 -27.90
CA CYS A 373 1.56 18.85 -27.17
C CYS A 373 2.46 19.53 -26.11
N LEU A 374 3.30 18.75 -25.42
CA LEU A 374 4.24 19.26 -24.42
C LEU A 374 5.53 19.81 -25.04
N GLU A 375 6.00 19.27 -26.16
CA GLU A 375 7.14 19.83 -26.91
C GLU A 375 6.79 21.23 -27.46
N GLU A 376 5.60 21.41 -28.03
CA GLU A 376 5.11 22.72 -28.48
C GLU A 376 5.01 23.73 -27.34
N PHE A 377 4.61 23.29 -26.15
CA PHE A 377 4.62 24.13 -24.95
C PHE A 377 6.04 24.55 -24.56
N LEU A 378 6.98 23.61 -24.50
CA LEU A 378 8.39 23.86 -24.15
C LEU A 378 9.18 24.62 -25.22
N GLU A 379 8.62 24.80 -26.41
CA GLU A 379 9.14 25.65 -27.48
C GLU A 379 8.54 27.05 -27.51
N SER A 380 7.38 27.23 -26.89
CA SER A 380 6.65 28.50 -26.81
C SER A 380 6.78 29.22 -25.46
N ALA A 381 7.24 28.52 -24.42
CA ALA A 381 7.66 29.04 -23.12
C ALA A 381 9.14 29.47 -23.14
#